data_AF-A0A3N7ESZ8-F1
#
_entry.id   AF-A0A3N7ESZ8-F1
#
_cell.length_a   1.000
_cell.length_b   1.000
_cell.length_c   1.000
_cell.angle_alpha   90.00
_cell.angle_beta   90.00
_cell.angle_gamma   90.00
#
_symmetry.space_group_name_H-M   'P 1'
#
loop_
_entity.id
_entity.type
_entity.pdbx_description
1 polymer ?
#
loop_
_entity_poly.entity_id
_entity_poly.type
_entity_poly.pdbx_seq_one_letter_code
_entity_poly.pdbx_strand_id
1 'polypeptide(L)'
;MEAIDNSTLEKLEEVILLNQGLWGYPDRAEENMNKAEEILQTLLLADPDNTIVLTSLGAVLCDRGLYDEALHHLKSAEKLGSGDRHLFENIGIVLMNKPAGKKAEALKYFEKAARLRTNALSITAWFDPQGH
;
A
#
# COMPACT_ATOMS: atom_id res chain seq x y z
N MET A 1 21.22 -8.48 -4.24
CA MET A 1 20.08 -7.94 -3.49
C MET A 1 20.70 -7.19 -2.33
N GLU A 2 20.77 -5.87 -2.39
CA GLU A 2 21.23 -5.10 -1.23
C GLU A 2 20.29 -5.39 -0.08
N ALA A 3 20.87 -5.73 1.08
CA ALA A 3 20.10 -5.91 2.29
C ALA A 3 19.49 -4.54 2.64
N ILE A 4 18.18 -4.52 2.92
CA ILE A 4 17.52 -3.35 3.50
C ILE A 4 18.29 -2.98 4.77
N ASP A 5 18.68 -1.72 4.91
CA ASP A 5 19.41 -1.29 6.09
C ASP A 5 18.51 -1.36 7.34
N ASN A 6 19.13 -1.50 8.51
CA ASN A 6 18.40 -1.74 9.76
C ASN A 6 17.44 -0.58 10.11
N SER A 7 17.75 0.66 9.71
CA SER A 7 16.88 1.81 9.97
C SER A 7 15.62 1.76 9.10
N THR A 8 15.77 1.40 7.82
CA THR A 8 14.63 1.20 6.92
C THR A 8 13.75 0.03 7.38
N LEU A 9 14.37 -1.06 7.85
CA LEU A 9 13.65 -2.21 8.39
C LEU A 9 12.76 -1.81 9.58
N GLU A 10 13.34 -1.18 10.61
CA GLU A 10 12.62 -0.76 11.82
C GLU A 10 11.42 0.15 11.48
N LYS A 11 11.60 1.08 10.55
CA LYS A 11 10.55 2.00 10.10
C LYS A 11 9.42 1.28 9.36
N LEU A 12 9.75 0.31 8.51
CA LEU A 12 8.73 -0.49 7.82
C LEU A 12 7.97 -1.38 8.80
N GLU A 13 8.63 -1.95 9.80
CA GLU A 13 7.98 -2.69 10.89
C GLU A 13 7.00 -1.80 11.68
N GLU A 14 7.39 -0.55 11.97
CA GLU A 14 6.50 0.43 12.59
C GLU A 14 5.27 0.72 11.71
N VAL A 15 5.45 0.93 10.41
CA VAL A 15 4.34 1.14 9.46
C VAL A 15 3.36 -0.05 9.47
N ILE A 16 3.85 -1.28 9.57
CA ILE A 16 3.00 -2.48 9.66
C ILE A 16 2.16 -2.45 10.93
N LEU A 17 2.75 -2.10 12.08
CA LEU A 17 2.03 -1.99 13.35
C LEU A 17 0.97 -0.89 13.29
N LEU A 18 1.31 0.26 12.71
CA LEU A 18 0.37 1.37 12.51
C LEU A 18 -0.79 0.95 11.61
N ASN A 19 -0.49 0.27 10.49
CA ASN A 19 -1.50 -0.25 9.58
C ASN A 19 -2.40 -1.28 10.26
N GLN A 20 -1.87 -2.26 11.00
CA GLN A 20 -2.68 -3.23 11.77
C GLN A 20 -3.57 -2.54 12.81
N GLY A 21 -3.08 -1.47 13.43
CA GLY A 21 -3.82 -0.67 14.40
C GLY A 21 -5.03 0.08 13.82
N LEU A 22 -5.04 0.37 12.51
CA LEU A 22 -6.15 1.07 11.84
C LEU A 22 -7.48 0.31 11.98
N TRP A 23 -7.42 -1.02 12.01
CA TRP A 23 -8.58 -1.91 11.91
C TRP A 23 -9.15 -2.25 13.27
N GLY A 24 -8.30 -2.33 14.30
CA GLY A 24 -8.68 -2.68 15.67
C GLY A 24 -9.08 -1.48 16.53
N TYR A 25 -8.61 -0.28 16.19
CA TYR A 25 -8.78 0.94 16.98
C TYR A 25 -9.14 2.13 16.09
N PRO A 26 -10.40 2.19 15.59
CA PRO A 26 -10.82 3.22 14.62
C PRO A 26 -10.65 4.64 15.16
N ASP A 27 -10.75 4.84 16.48
CA ASP A 27 -10.52 6.14 17.13
C ASP A 27 -9.10 6.70 16.91
N ARG A 28 -8.14 5.84 16.56
CA ARG A 28 -6.74 6.22 16.27
C ARG A 28 -6.39 6.09 14.79
N ALA A 29 -7.36 5.76 13.93
CA ALA A 29 -7.09 5.49 12.52
C ALA A 29 -6.40 6.69 11.85
N GLU A 30 -6.89 7.90 12.10
CA GLU A 30 -6.30 9.12 11.54
C GLU A 30 -4.87 9.36 12.02
N GLU A 31 -4.62 9.23 13.33
CA GLU A 31 -3.28 9.39 13.90
C GLU A 31 -2.29 8.37 13.31
N ASN A 32 -2.72 7.11 13.20
CA ASN A 32 -1.90 6.03 12.66
C ASN A 32 -1.60 6.22 11.18
N MET A 33 -2.59 6.64 10.37
CA MET A 33 -2.40 6.95 8.95
C MET A 33 -1.42 8.11 8.76
N ASN A 34 -1.55 9.17 9.56
CA ASN A 34 -0.64 10.32 9.50
C ASN A 34 0.81 9.90 9.77
N LYS A 35 1.05 9.11 10.82
CA LYS A 35 2.40 8.62 11.16
C LYS A 35 2.95 7.67 10.09
N ALA A 36 2.13 6.74 9.60
CA ALA A 36 2.55 5.80 8.57
C ALA A 36 2.95 6.54 7.28
N GLU A 37 2.16 7.53 6.87
CA GLU A 37 2.46 8.36 5.71
C GLU A 37 3.77 9.15 5.88
N GLU A 38 3.99 9.80 7.03
CA GLU A 38 5.22 10.56 7.32
C GLU A 38 6.47 9.68 7.22
N ILE A 39 6.42 8.49 7.82
CA ILE A 39 7.51 7.51 7.76
C ILE A 39 7.77 7.10 6.30
N LEU A 40 6.73 6.74 5.57
CA LEU A 40 6.83 6.29 4.18
C LEU A 40 7.33 7.39 3.25
N GLN A 41 6.90 8.63 3.42
CA GLN A 41 7.42 9.77 2.66
C GLN A 41 8.91 9.99 2.94
N THR A 42 9.33 9.88 4.20
CA THR A 42 10.75 10.00 4.57
C THR A 42 11.59 8.89 3.92
N LEU A 43 11.11 7.64 3.94
CA LEU A 43 11.78 6.52 3.29
C LEU A 43 11.83 6.69 1.77
N LEU A 44 10.75 7.19 1.16
CA LEU A 44 10.69 7.43 -0.28
C LEU A 44 11.67 8.53 -0.72
N LEU A 45 11.90 9.55 0.11
CA LEU A 45 12.91 10.57 -0.18
C LEU A 45 14.34 9.99 -0.17
N ALA A 46 14.59 8.99 0.68
CA ALA A 46 15.89 8.33 0.78
C ALA A 46 16.12 7.33 -0.37
N ASP A 47 15.08 6.59 -0.75
CA ASP A 47 15.09 5.62 -1.85
C ASP A 47 13.79 5.71 -2.67
N PRO A 48 13.76 6.56 -3.72
CA PRO A 48 12.57 6.80 -4.54
C PRO A 48 12.07 5.57 -5.31
N ASP A 49 12.95 4.58 -5.54
CA ASP A 49 12.64 3.37 -6.30
C ASP A 49 12.32 2.18 -5.39
N ASN A 50 12.21 2.41 -4.07
CA ASN A 50 11.86 1.37 -3.11
C ASN A 50 10.42 0.88 -3.33
N THR A 51 10.28 -0.26 -3.98
CA THR A 51 8.96 -0.81 -4.32
C THR A 51 8.11 -1.19 -3.11
N ILE A 52 8.71 -1.48 -1.95
CA ILE A 52 7.98 -1.76 -0.71
C ILE A 52 7.36 -0.47 -0.19
N VAL A 53 8.15 0.62 -0.14
CA VAL A 53 7.68 1.94 0.28
C VAL A 53 6.61 2.48 -0.66
N LEU A 54 6.80 2.39 -1.98
CA LEU A 54 5.80 2.79 -2.96
C LEU A 54 4.49 2.01 -2.82
N THR A 55 4.58 0.69 -2.55
CA THR A 55 3.41 -0.16 -2.33
C THR A 55 2.66 0.23 -1.06
N SER A 56 3.38 0.41 0.05
CA SER A 56 2.82 0.77 1.35
C SER A 56 2.26 2.19 1.38
N LEU A 57 2.91 3.16 0.71
CA LEU A 57 2.39 4.53 0.59
C LEU A 57 1.10 4.56 -0.24
N GLY A 58 1.05 3.77 -1.32
CA GLY A 58 -0.17 3.59 -2.09
C GLY A 58 -1.33 3.02 -1.26
N ALA A 59 -1.05 2.10 -0.33
CA ALA A 59 -2.05 1.58 0.59
C ALA A 59 -2.62 2.67 1.52
N VAL A 60 -1.73 3.42 2.19
CA VAL A 60 -2.14 4.49 3.11
C VAL A 60 -2.93 5.57 2.37
N LEU A 61 -2.46 6.01 1.20
CA LEU A 61 -3.18 7.01 0.39
C LEU A 61 -4.55 6.51 -0.07
N CYS A 62 -4.69 5.21 -0.35
CA CYS A 62 -5.99 4.60 -0.66
C CYS A 62 -6.95 4.70 0.53
N ASP A 63 -6.49 4.39 1.74
CA ASP A 63 -7.29 4.48 2.96
C ASP A 63 -7.71 5.91 3.29
N ARG A 64 -6.93 6.90 2.84
CA ARG A 64 -7.28 8.34 2.91
C ARG A 64 -8.24 8.81 1.81
N GLY A 65 -8.60 7.95 0.86
CA GLY A 65 -9.42 8.32 -0.30
C GLY A 65 -8.66 9.08 -1.40
N LEU A 66 -7.33 9.18 -1.31
CA LEU A 66 -6.46 9.85 -2.28
C LEU A 66 -6.10 8.89 -3.42
N TYR A 67 -7.12 8.44 -4.15
CA TYR A 67 -7.01 7.34 -5.11
C TYR A 67 -6.05 7.61 -6.29
N ASP A 68 -6.01 8.84 -6.80
CA ASP A 68 -5.14 9.17 -7.92
C ASP A 68 -3.65 9.18 -7.52
N GLU A 69 -3.34 9.69 -6.33
CA GLU A 69 -1.99 9.67 -5.76
C GLU A 69 -1.57 8.23 -5.39
N ALA A 70 -2.49 7.45 -4.82
CA ALA A 70 -2.27 6.03 -4.57
C ALA A 70 -1.89 5.29 -5.86
N LEU A 71 -2.67 5.47 -6.93
CA LEU A 71 -2.36 4.85 -8.23
C LEU A 71 -1.03 5.32 -8.80
N HIS A 72 -0.65 6.58 -8.61
CA HIS A 72 0.64 7.07 -9.06
C HIS A 72 1.80 6.25 -8.47
N HIS A 73 1.85 6.11 -7.15
CA HIS A 73 2.92 5.35 -6.47
C HIS A 73 2.88 3.85 -6.79
N LEU A 74 1.68 3.25 -6.78
CA LEU A 74 1.51 1.83 -7.11
C LEU A 74 1.95 1.55 -8.56
N LYS A 75 1.61 2.42 -9.50
CA LYS A 75 2.05 2.28 -10.90
C LYS A 75 3.55 2.45 -11.07
N SER A 76 4.20 3.26 -10.25
CA SER A 76 5.66 3.33 -10.21
C SER A 76 6.27 2.02 -9.73
N ALA A 77 5.76 1.42 -8.65
CA ALA A 77 6.21 0.10 -8.18
C ALA A 77 5.99 -1.01 -9.23
N GLU A 78 4.86 -0.98 -9.95
CA GLU A 78 4.57 -1.91 -11.06
C GLU A 78 5.59 -1.74 -12.20
N LYS A 79 5.92 -0.50 -12.59
CA LYS A 79 6.93 -0.20 -13.63
C LYS A 79 8.34 -0.64 -13.24
N LEU A 80 8.68 -0.54 -11.96
CA LEU A 80 9.95 -1.01 -11.39
C LEU A 80 10.02 -2.55 -11.28
N GLY A 81 8.94 -3.26 -11.66
CA GLY A 81 8.94 -4.71 -11.75
C GLY A 81 8.66 -5.42 -10.43
N SER A 82 8.03 -4.74 -9.45
CA SER A 82 7.64 -5.38 -8.20
C SER A 82 6.73 -6.59 -8.45
N GLY A 83 7.10 -7.73 -7.87
CA GLY A 83 6.34 -8.97 -7.86
C GLY A 83 5.51 -9.19 -6.59
N ASP A 84 5.38 -8.14 -5.77
CA ASP A 84 4.66 -8.20 -4.51
C ASP A 84 3.14 -8.35 -4.73
N ARG A 85 2.53 -9.32 -4.06
CA ARG A 85 1.08 -9.51 -4.08
C ARG A 85 0.33 -8.27 -3.59
N HIS A 86 0.78 -7.63 -2.51
CA HIS A 86 0.08 -6.48 -1.92
C HIS A 86 -0.01 -5.30 -2.91
N LEU A 87 0.99 -5.10 -3.75
CA LEU A 87 0.94 -4.09 -4.82
C LEU A 87 -0.29 -4.27 -5.72
N PHE A 88 -0.52 -5.48 -6.20
CA PHE A 88 -1.62 -5.74 -7.12
C PHE A 88 -2.98 -5.76 -6.40
N GLU A 89 -3.02 -6.16 -5.13
CA GLU A 89 -4.22 -6.01 -4.30
C GLU A 89 -4.56 -4.53 -4.11
N ASN A 90 -3.60 -3.69 -3.74
CA ASN A 90 -3.80 -2.26 -3.55
C ASN A 90 -4.28 -1.56 -4.82
N ILE A 91 -3.73 -1.90 -6.00
CA ILE A 91 -4.25 -1.36 -7.27
C ILE A 91 -5.71 -1.77 -7.47
N GLY A 92 -6.05 -3.04 -7.18
CA GLY A 92 -7.42 -3.53 -7.26
C GLY A 92 -8.36 -2.77 -6.32
N ILE A 93 -7.96 -2.57 -5.06
CA ILE A 93 -8.74 -1.86 -4.03
C ILE A 93 -8.97 -0.41 -4.46
N VAL A 94 -7.93 0.29 -4.91
CA VAL A 94 -8.05 1.67 -5.40
C VAL A 94 -9.02 1.74 -6.58
N LEU A 95 -8.92 0.83 -7.55
CA LEU A 95 -9.82 0.81 -8.71
C LEU A 95 -11.26 0.45 -8.36
N MET A 96 -11.50 -0.28 -7.27
CA MET A 96 -12.84 -0.56 -6.75
C MET A 96 -13.46 0.66 -6.05
N ASN A 97 -12.66 1.41 -5.28
CA ASN A 97 -13.13 2.52 -4.45
C ASN A 97 -13.17 3.87 -5.19
N LYS A 98 -12.34 4.05 -6.22
CA LYS A 98 -12.29 5.31 -6.98
C LYS A 98 -13.65 5.61 -7.66
N PRO A 99 -14.16 6.86 -7.59
CA PRO A 99 -15.29 7.30 -8.40
C PRO A 99 -15.03 7.07 -9.90
N ALA A 100 -16.01 6.49 -10.62
CA ALA A 100 -15.84 5.99 -11.99
C ALA A 100 -14.81 4.84 -12.14
N GLY A 101 -14.53 4.12 -11.05
CA GLY A 101 -13.63 2.99 -10.97
C GLY A 101 -13.96 1.87 -11.95
N LYS A 102 -12.93 1.30 -12.56
CA LYS A 102 -13.04 0.23 -13.54
C LYS A 102 -13.06 -1.12 -12.83
N LYS A 103 -14.21 -1.53 -12.29
CA LYS A 103 -14.36 -2.81 -11.55
C LYS A 103 -13.82 -4.02 -12.33
N ALA A 104 -14.04 -4.07 -13.64
CA ALA A 104 -13.50 -5.14 -14.48
C ALA A 104 -11.96 -5.14 -14.58
N GLU A 105 -11.31 -3.98 -14.47
CA GLU A 105 -9.86 -3.86 -14.41
C GLU A 105 -9.34 -4.27 -13.01
N ALA A 106 -10.05 -3.86 -11.95
CA ALA A 106 -9.73 -4.27 -10.58
C ALA A 106 -9.71 -5.81 -10.42
N LEU A 107 -10.69 -6.51 -11.01
CA LEU A 107 -10.73 -7.98 -10.99
C LEU A 107 -9.48 -8.61 -11.61
N LYS A 108 -8.96 -8.06 -12.73
CA LYS A 108 -7.72 -8.56 -13.34
C LYS A 108 -6.51 -8.39 -12.41
N TYR A 109 -6.49 -7.30 -11.64
CA TYR A 109 -5.45 -7.06 -10.64
C TYR A 109 -5.53 -8.05 -9.49
N PHE A 110 -6.72 -8.34 -8.98
CA PHE A 110 -6.92 -9.39 -7.96
C PHE A 110 -6.58 -10.79 -8.47
N GLU A 111 -6.94 -11.14 -9.70
CA GLU A 111 -6.57 -12.40 -10.33
C GLU A 111 -5.05 -12.57 -10.47
N LYS A 112 -4.35 -11.48 -10.79
CA LYS A 112 -2.88 -11.45 -10.82
C LYS A 112 -2.31 -11.63 -9.41
N ALA A 113 -2.82 -10.88 -8.44
CA ALA A 113 -2.40 -10.94 -7.04
C ALA A 113 -2.52 -12.36 -6.45
N ALA A 114 -3.60 -13.09 -6.78
CA ALA A 114 -3.84 -14.45 -6.31
C ALA A 114 -2.75 -15.47 -6.71
N ARG A 115 -1.89 -15.14 -7.67
CA ARG A 115 -0.78 -15.98 -8.15
C ARG A 115 0.58 -15.58 -7.57
N LEU A 116 0.63 -14.54 -6.74
CA LEU A 116 1.86 -13.94 -6.23
C LEU A 116 2.01 -14.15 -4.72
N ARG A 117 3.20 -13.86 -4.20
CA ARG A 117 3.50 -13.87 -2.77
C ARG A 117 3.61 -12.45 -2.24
N THR A 118 3.21 -12.26 -0.99
CA THR A 118 3.36 -10.99 -0.29
C THR A 118 4.81 -10.76 0.10
N ASN A 119 5.25 -9.51 0.10
CA ASN A 119 6.46 -9.10 0.79
C ASN A 119 6.14 -8.87 2.27
N ALA A 120 6.95 -9.44 3.18
CA ALA A 120 6.72 -9.34 4.62
C ALA A 120 6.70 -7.90 5.16
N LEU A 121 7.32 -6.94 4.46
CA LEU A 121 7.42 -5.54 4.87
C LEU A 121 6.45 -4.59 4.16
N SER A 122 5.58 -5.14 3.31
CA SER A 122 4.56 -4.37 2.60
C SER A 122 3.20 -4.51 3.28
N ILE A 123 2.36 -3.48 3.14
CA ILE A 123 1.00 -3.48 3.69
C ILE A 123 -0.06 -3.40 2.58
N THR A 124 -1.29 -3.77 2.94
CA THR A 124 -2.47 -3.64 2.09
C THR A 124 -3.42 -2.58 2.63
N ALA A 125 -4.14 -1.92 1.73
CA ALA A 125 -5.20 -0.98 2.07
C ALA A 125 -6.40 -1.73 2.66
N TRP A 126 -7.24 -1.00 3.38
CA TRP A 126 -8.52 -1.49 3.81
C TRP A 126 -9.47 -1.73 2.63
N PHE A 127 -10.07 -2.92 2.63
CA PHE A 127 -11.11 -3.28 1.69
C PHE A 127 -12.24 -3.97 2.45
N ASP A 128 -13.43 -3.39 2.42
CA ASP A 128 -14.64 -4.05 2.88
C ASP A 128 -15.27 -4.85 1.73
N PRO A 129 -15.10 -6.18 1.70
CA PRO A 129 -15.72 -7.02 0.69
C PRO A 129 -17.25 -7.05 0.78
N GLN A 130 -17.84 -6.54 1.87
CA GLN A 130 -19.27 -6.48 2.13
C GLN A 130 -19.81 -5.04 2.08
N GLY A 131 -19.00 -4.04 1.73
CA GLY A 131 -19.45 -2.66 1.59
C GLY A 131 -20.50 -2.54 0.49
N HIS A 132 -21.76 -2.35 0.88
CA HIS A 132 -22.89 -2.14 -0.04
C HIS A 132 -22.96 -0.67 -0.49
#